data_AF-N9MR45-F1
#
_entry.id   AF-N9MR45-F1
#
_cell.length_a   1.000
_cell.length_b   1.000
_cell.length_c   1.000
_cell.angle_alpha   90.00
_cell.angle_beta   90.00
_cell.angle_gamma   90.00
#
_symmetry.space_group_name_H-M   'P 1'
#
loop_
_entity.id
_entity.type
_entity.pdbx_description
1 polymer ?
#
loop_
_entity_poly.entity_id
_entity_poly.type
_entity_poly.pdbx_seq_one_letter_code
_entity_poly.pdbx_strand_id
1 'polypeptide(L)'
;MDNETFVDGLKLHVRDAAVNDVISKLKEPPGRRILPQIKLLSEWYNSLAEDDIAKVNSIIELTAHEVLFGVLTVLDGARVIDEEKGQLELIYESPDKRVMLNNPSEIGLHELLNSSN
;
A
#
# COMPACT_ATOMS: atom_id res chain seq x y z
N MET A 1 15.76 4.42 11.38
CA MET A 1 14.59 3.56 11.18
C MET A 1 15.00 2.09 11.30
N ASP A 2 14.09 1.24 11.74
CA ASP A 2 14.14 -0.24 11.70
C ASP A 2 12.99 -0.77 10.82
N ASN A 3 12.86 -2.10 10.70
CA ASN A 3 11.86 -2.76 9.86
C ASN A 3 10.41 -2.49 10.30
N GLU A 4 10.10 -2.56 11.59
CA GLU A 4 8.77 -2.26 12.13
C GLU A 4 8.37 -0.80 11.84
N THR A 5 9.23 0.16 12.19
CA THR A 5 8.97 1.58 11.94
C THR A 5 8.81 1.86 10.45
N PHE A 6 9.57 1.17 9.60
CA PHE A 6 9.45 1.27 8.14
C PHE A 6 8.09 0.78 7.65
N VAL A 7 7.65 -0.40 8.09
CA VAL A 7 6.36 -0.97 7.68
C VAL A 7 5.19 -0.14 8.20
N ASP A 8 5.26 0.39 9.41
CA ASP A 8 4.24 1.31 9.94
C ASP A 8 4.18 2.62 9.14
N GLY A 9 5.35 3.14 8.72
CA GLY A 9 5.43 4.25 7.77
C GLY A 9 4.74 3.94 6.44
N LEU A 10 4.88 2.72 5.91
CA LEU A 10 4.21 2.29 4.69
C LEU A 10 2.69 2.13 4.87
N LYS A 11 2.23 1.60 6.01
CA LYS A 11 0.80 1.52 6.34
C LYS A 11 0.17 2.92 6.26
N LEU A 12 0.75 3.89 6.97
CA LEU A 12 0.20 5.25 7.07
C LEU A 12 0.35 6.05 5.77
N HIS A 13 1.58 6.14 5.23
CA HIS A 13 1.90 7.09 4.17
C HIS A 13 1.73 6.53 2.76
N VAL A 14 1.56 5.22 2.62
CA VAL A 14 1.37 4.59 1.30
C VAL A 14 0.00 3.94 1.22
N ARG A 15 -0.31 2.96 2.06
CA ARG A 15 -1.59 2.22 1.99
C ARG A 15 -2.77 3.12 2.34
N ASP A 16 -2.79 3.68 3.54
CA ASP A 16 -3.93 4.44 4.05
C ASP A 16 -4.09 5.76 3.28
N ALA A 17 -2.98 6.40 2.91
CA ALA A 17 -3.00 7.57 2.03
C ALA A 17 -3.62 7.26 0.65
N ALA A 18 -3.24 6.14 0.00
CA ALA A 18 -3.81 5.76 -1.29
C ALA A 18 -5.31 5.45 -1.20
N VAL A 19 -5.74 4.76 -0.14
CA VAL A 19 -7.17 4.50 0.11
C VAL A 19 -7.94 5.82 0.23
N ASN A 20 -7.47 6.72 1.08
CA ASN A 20 -8.10 8.02 1.31
C ASN A 20 -8.15 8.87 0.04
N ASP A 21 -7.09 8.86 -0.77
CA ASP A 21 -7.03 9.58 -2.03
C ASP A 21 -8.05 9.06 -3.05
N VAL A 22 -8.21 7.74 -3.17
CA VAL A 22 -9.20 7.15 -4.07
C VAL A 22 -10.61 7.46 -3.61
N ILE A 23 -10.91 7.26 -2.32
CA ILE A 23 -12.24 7.57 -1.75
C ILE A 23 -12.56 9.06 -1.95
N SER A 24 -11.60 9.95 -1.70
CA SER A 24 -11.79 11.39 -1.88
C SER A 24 -12.07 11.74 -3.35
N LYS A 25 -11.35 11.14 -4.30
CA LYS A 25 -11.59 11.32 -5.74
C LYS A 25 -12.96 10.80 -6.18
N LEU A 26 -13.46 9.73 -5.56
CA LEU A 26 -14.80 9.19 -5.85
C LEU A 26 -15.89 10.08 -5.26
N LYS A 27 -15.69 10.61 -4.04
CA LYS A 27 -16.65 11.54 -3.42
C LYS A 27 -16.72 12.87 -4.14
N GLU A 28 -15.57 13.51 -4.32
CA GLU A 28 -15.45 14.85 -4.89
C GLU A 28 -14.18 14.94 -5.75
N PRO A 29 -14.28 14.62 -7.06
CA PRO A 29 -13.12 14.63 -7.94
C PRO A 29 -12.55 16.05 -8.08
N PRO A 30 -11.23 16.25 -7.85
CA PRO A 30 -10.65 17.58 -7.80
C PRO A 30 -10.54 18.24 -9.18
N GLY A 31 -10.77 19.55 -9.23
CA GLY A 31 -10.45 20.43 -10.37
C GLY A 31 -11.58 20.64 -11.38
N ARG A 32 -11.35 21.56 -12.33
CA ARG A 32 -12.36 22.00 -13.31
C ARG A 32 -12.52 21.07 -14.52
N ARG A 33 -11.53 20.22 -14.82
CA ARG A 33 -11.53 19.31 -15.98
C ARG A 33 -11.28 17.88 -15.52
N ILE A 34 -12.31 17.29 -14.93
CA ILE A 34 -12.30 15.90 -14.47
C ILE A 34 -12.32 14.97 -15.68
N LEU A 35 -11.49 13.92 -15.65
CA LEU A 35 -11.50 12.89 -16.70
C LEU A 35 -12.86 12.21 -16.74
N PRO A 36 -13.46 11.95 -17.94
CA PRO A 36 -14.80 11.38 -18.05
C PRO A 36 -15.00 10.09 -17.23
N GLN A 37 -13.99 9.21 -17.22
CA GLN A 37 -14.02 7.97 -16.45
C GLN A 37 -14.11 8.19 -14.93
N ILE A 38 -13.41 9.20 -14.40
CA ILE A 38 -13.44 9.53 -12.96
C ILE A 38 -14.78 10.16 -12.60
N LYS A 39 -15.32 11.01 -13.48
CA LYS A 39 -16.65 11.58 -13.29
C LYS A 39 -17.72 10.49 -13.22
N LEU A 40 -17.70 9.53 -14.14
CA LEU A 40 -18.64 8.40 -14.16
C LEU A 40 -18.57 7.58 -12.86
N LEU A 41 -17.36 7.24 -12.42
CA LEU A 41 -17.16 6.48 -11.19
C LEU A 41 -17.61 7.25 -9.94
N SER A 42 -17.37 8.56 -9.91
CA SER A 42 -17.83 9.44 -8.84
C SER A 42 -19.36 9.54 -8.79
N GLU A 43 -20.01 9.74 -9.93
CA GLU A 43 -21.49 9.78 -10.01
C GLU A 43 -22.11 8.46 -9.57
N TRP A 44 -21.55 7.32 -10.03
CA TRP A 44 -21.98 5.99 -9.60
C TRP A 44 -21.77 5.78 -8.09
N TYR A 45 -20.56 6.03 -7.58
CA TYR A 45 -20.24 5.87 -6.16
C TYR A 45 -21.17 6.68 -5.25
N ASN A 46 -21.44 7.94 -5.60
CA ASN A 46 -22.33 8.82 -4.84
C ASN A 46 -23.82 8.45 -4.96
N SER A 47 -24.19 7.55 -5.88
CA SER A 47 -25.56 7.03 -6.01
C SER A 47 -25.81 5.73 -5.24
N LEU A 48 -24.75 5.11 -4.70
CA LEU A 48 -24.84 3.87 -3.95
C LEU A 48 -25.48 4.08 -2.57
N ALA A 49 -26.10 3.02 -2.04
CA ALA A 49 -26.48 2.98 -0.65
C ALA A 49 -25.24 2.90 0.27
N GLU A 50 -25.36 3.33 1.52
CA GLU A 50 -24.25 3.33 2.48
C GLU A 50 -23.59 1.94 2.64
N ASP A 51 -24.39 0.88 2.66
CA ASP A 51 -23.90 -0.51 2.73
C ASP A 51 -23.05 -0.89 1.50
N ASP A 52 -23.35 -0.36 0.33
CA ASP A 52 -22.59 -0.63 -0.89
C ASP A 52 -21.34 0.25 -0.98
N ILE A 53 -21.42 1.50 -0.50
CA ILE A 53 -20.26 2.36 -0.29
C ILE A 53 -19.25 1.68 0.64
N ALA A 54 -19.72 1.10 1.74
CA ALA A 54 -18.87 0.37 2.68
C ALA A 54 -18.14 -0.80 1.99
N LYS A 55 -18.85 -1.61 1.18
CA LYS A 55 -18.23 -2.69 0.40
C LYS A 55 -17.19 -2.19 -0.59
N VAL A 56 -17.47 -1.10 -1.30
CA VAL A 56 -16.51 -0.49 -2.24
C VAL A 56 -15.26 -0.01 -1.49
N ASN A 57 -15.43 0.65 -0.35
CA ASN A 57 -14.30 1.09 0.48
C ASN A 57 -13.46 -0.10 0.95
N SER A 58 -14.07 -1.19 1.40
CA SER A 58 -13.35 -2.40 1.78
C SER A 58 -12.59 -3.04 0.60
N ILE A 59 -13.14 -3.00 -0.62
CA ILE A 59 -12.42 -3.47 -1.82
C ILE A 59 -11.20 -2.60 -2.11
N ILE A 60 -11.31 -1.28 -1.95
CA ILE A 60 -10.20 -0.34 -2.14
C ILE A 60 -9.10 -0.60 -1.10
N GLU A 61 -9.48 -0.75 0.18
CA GLU A 61 -8.57 -1.11 1.27
C GLU A 61 -7.86 -2.43 1.03
N LEU A 62 -8.62 -3.48 0.67
CA LEU A 62 -8.08 -4.79 0.34
C LEU A 62 -7.09 -4.70 -0.83
N THR A 63 -7.44 -4.00 -1.90
CA THR A 63 -6.56 -3.83 -3.06
C THR A 63 -5.26 -3.12 -2.69
N ALA A 64 -5.33 -2.04 -1.91
CA ALA A 64 -4.15 -1.31 -1.46
C ALA A 64 -3.25 -2.18 -0.56
N HIS A 65 -3.86 -2.95 0.33
CA HIS A 65 -3.17 -3.90 1.19
C HIS A 65 -2.45 -4.99 0.37
N GLU A 66 -3.17 -5.67 -0.53
CA GLU A 66 -2.63 -6.77 -1.35
C GLU A 66 -1.48 -6.33 -2.26
N VAL A 67 -1.56 -5.12 -2.82
CA VAL A 67 -0.47 -4.55 -3.62
C VAL A 67 0.76 -4.31 -2.76
N LEU A 68 0.59 -3.67 -1.60
CA LEU A 68 1.71 -3.41 -0.69
C LEU A 68 2.33 -4.71 -0.18
N PHE A 69 1.51 -5.67 0.25
CA PHE A 69 1.93 -7.01 0.66
C PHE A 69 2.73 -7.68 -0.47
N GLY A 70 2.20 -7.68 -1.69
CA GLY A 70 2.87 -8.26 -2.86
C GLY A 70 4.26 -7.65 -3.10
N VAL A 71 4.40 -6.33 -3.01
CA VAL A 71 5.71 -5.66 -3.13
C VAL A 71 6.66 -6.09 -2.01
N LEU A 72 6.19 -6.12 -0.75
CA LEU A 72 7.02 -6.54 0.37
C LEU A 72 7.48 -8.00 0.24
N THR A 73 6.61 -8.90 -0.24
CA THR A 73 7.03 -10.31 -0.50
C THR A 73 8.14 -10.41 -1.53
N VAL A 74 8.18 -9.49 -2.51
CA VAL A 74 9.28 -9.44 -3.48
C VAL A 74 10.56 -8.95 -2.81
N LEU A 75 10.48 -7.89 -2.00
CA LEU A 75 11.64 -7.36 -1.28
C LEU A 75 12.23 -8.39 -0.30
N ASP A 76 11.38 -9.15 0.39
CA ASP A 76 11.82 -10.21 1.30
C ASP A 76 12.33 -11.47 0.58
N GLY A 77 12.24 -11.52 -0.76
CA GLY A 77 12.64 -12.68 -1.56
C GLY A 77 11.65 -13.85 -1.50
N ALA A 78 10.50 -13.70 -0.82
CA ALA A 78 9.43 -14.69 -0.77
C ALA A 78 8.68 -14.82 -2.12
N ARG A 79 8.73 -13.79 -2.97
CA ARG A 79 8.21 -13.80 -4.35
C ARG A 79 9.32 -13.41 -5.33
N VAL A 80 9.75 -14.36 -6.14
CA VAL A 80 10.73 -14.14 -7.21
C VAL A 80 10.08 -13.48 -8.42
N ILE A 81 10.70 -12.41 -8.95
CA ILE A 81 10.22 -11.69 -10.14
C ILE A 81 11.27 -11.57 -11.26
N ASP A 82 12.45 -12.15 -11.07
CA ASP A 82 13.55 -12.16 -12.02
C ASP A 82 13.99 -13.60 -12.32
N GLU A 83 14.59 -13.81 -13.50
CA GLU A 83 15.04 -15.13 -13.94
C GLU A 83 16.26 -15.63 -13.15
N GLU A 84 17.12 -14.70 -12.70
CA GLU A 84 18.35 -15.02 -11.99
C GLU A 84 18.12 -15.38 -10.51
N LYS A 85 16.91 -15.14 -10.00
CA LYS A 85 16.53 -15.32 -8.59
C LYS A 85 17.45 -14.55 -7.65
N GLY A 86 17.76 -13.32 -8.04
CA GLY A 86 18.59 -12.42 -7.25
C GLY A 86 17.95 -12.09 -5.89
N GLN A 87 18.79 -11.74 -4.93
CA GLN A 87 18.34 -11.23 -3.64
C GLN A 87 18.32 -9.70 -3.66
N LEU A 88 17.21 -9.10 -3.23
CA LEU A 88 17.09 -7.66 -3.06
C LEU A 88 17.53 -7.27 -1.65
N GLU A 89 18.27 -6.17 -1.52
CA GLU A 89 18.65 -5.60 -0.22
C GLU A 89 18.08 -4.19 -0.11
N LEU A 90 17.25 -3.96 0.91
CA LEU A 90 16.71 -2.66 1.25
C LEU A 90 17.46 -2.11 2.46
N ILE A 91 18.26 -1.06 2.23
CA ILE A 91 19.10 -0.47 3.27
C ILE A 91 18.57 0.92 3.62
N TYR A 92 18.25 1.12 4.90
CA TYR A 92 18.08 2.46 5.47
C TYR A 92 19.45 3.01 5.87
N GLU A 93 19.81 4.16 5.31
CA GLU A 93 21.07 4.83 5.60
C GLU A 93 20.84 6.27 6.07
N SER A 94 21.58 6.65 7.10
CA SER A 94 21.63 7.97 7.72
C SER A 94 23.06 8.20 8.23
N PRO A 95 23.45 9.44 8.58
CA PRO A 95 24.83 9.72 9.03
C PRO A 95 25.36 8.80 10.13
N ASP A 96 24.50 8.37 11.04
CA ASP A 96 24.87 7.58 12.22
C ASP A 96 24.44 6.10 12.15
N LYS A 97 23.68 5.71 11.11
CA LYS A 97 23.03 4.39 11.08
C LYS A 97 22.88 3.86 9.67
N ARG A 98 23.27 2.59 9.48
CA ARG A 98 22.99 1.78 8.29
C ARG A 98 22.33 0.47 8.73
N VAL A 99 21.11 0.21 8.25
CA VAL A 99 20.31 -0.97 8.63
C VAL A 99 19.74 -1.62 7.38
N MET A 100 19.90 -2.93 7.26
CA MET A 100 19.15 -3.73 6.29
C MET A 100 17.74 -3.95 6.83
N LEU A 101 16.74 -3.36 6.18
CA LEU A 101 15.35 -3.41 6.61
C LEU A 101 14.69 -4.76 6.31
N ASN A 102 15.05 -5.40 5.19
CA ASN A 102 14.54 -6.72 4.78
C ASN A 102 15.54 -7.84 5.13
N ASN A 103 16.12 -7.81 6.34
CA ASN A 103 17.10 -8.80 6.77
C ASN A 103 16.46 -10.21 6.80
N PRO A 104 16.95 -11.19 6.01
CA PRO A 104 16.35 -12.53 5.93
C PRO A 104 16.48 -13.36 7.22
N SER A 105 17.27 -12.89 8.20
CA SER A 105 17.38 -13.52 9.51
C SER A 105 16.37 -12.98 10.54
N GLU A 106 15.55 -12.00 10.15
CA GLU A 106 14.51 -11.39 10.97
C GLU A 106 13.12 -11.69 10.39
N ILE A 107 12.06 -11.24 11.06
CA ILE A 107 10.70 -11.32 10.52
C ILE A 107 10.60 -10.53 9.20
N GLY A 108 9.96 -11.11 8.19
CA GLY A 108 9.80 -10.48 6.88
C GLY A 108 8.95 -9.21 6.95
N LEU A 109 9.25 -8.22 6.11
CA LEU A 109 8.45 -6.99 5.99
C LEU A 109 6.99 -7.29 5.64
N HIS A 110 6.74 -8.27 4.78
CA HIS A 110 5.39 -8.71 4.42
C HIS A 110 4.63 -9.32 5.59
N GLU A 111 5.32 -10.00 6.50
CA GLU A 111 4.73 -10.54 7.73
C GLU A 111 4.44 -9.41 8.73
N LEU A 112 5.36 -8.45 8.88
CA LEU A 112 5.15 -7.24 9.70
C LEU A 112 3.95 -6.40 9.23
N LEU A 113 3.63 -6.42 7.94
CA LEU A 113 2.44 -5.75 7.41
C LEU A 113 1.14 -6.34 7.99
N ASN A 114 1.12 -7.65 8.20
CA ASN A 114 -0.03 -8.43 8.67
C ASN A 114 -0.02 -8.65 10.19
N SER A 115 1.12 -8.42 10.82
CA SER A 115 1.28 -8.41 12.27
C SER A 115 0.41 -7.28 12.82
N SER A 116 -0.59 -7.65 13.63
CA SER A 116 -1.36 -6.68 14.39
C SER A 116 -0.46 -6.09 15.46
N ASN A 117 -0.35 -4.75 15.50
CA ASN A 117 0.02 -4.07 16.74
C ASN A 117 -1.23 -3.91 17.61
#